data_AF-A0AA48KJP4-F1
#
_entry.id   AF-A0AA48KJP4-F1
#
_cell.length_a   1.000
_cell.length_b   1.000
_cell.length_c   1.000
_cell.angle_alpha   90.00
_cell.angle_beta   90.00
_cell.angle_gamma   90.00
#
_symmetry.space_group_name_H-M   'P 1'
#
loop_
_entity.id
_entity.type
_entity.pdbx_description
1 polymer ?
#
loop_
_entity_poly.entity_id
_entity_poly.type
_entity_poly.pdbx_seq_one_letter_code
_entity_poly.pdbx_strand_id
1 'polypeptide(L)'
;MPTKRSAVAALRKLESDRLALAERQKQLEEQAALELGRIILGTGLETFSKKALAIVAGELGKLGEEASLRRLLPPARSSSRTDESSEE
;
A
#
# COMPACT_ATOMS: atom_id res chain seq x y z
N MET A 1 30.03 38.56 10.02
CA MET A 1 29.62 38.70 8.60
C MET A 1 29.80 37.35 7.91
N PRO A 2 28.75 36.74 7.33
CA PRO A 2 28.90 35.52 6.56
C PRO A 2 29.77 35.83 5.34
N THR A 3 30.86 35.08 5.15
CA THR A 3 31.75 35.27 4.00
C THR A 3 31.19 34.47 2.80
N LYS A 4 31.46 34.92 1.57
CA LYS A 4 31.03 34.21 0.32
C LYS A 4 31.40 32.72 0.32
N ARG A 5 32.49 32.35 1.01
CA ARG A 5 32.97 30.98 1.21
C ARG A 5 31.99 30.13 2.04
N SER A 6 31.25 30.73 2.98
CA SER A 6 30.20 30.04 3.78
C SER A 6 28.91 29.80 2.99
N ALA A 7 28.53 30.69 2.07
CA ALA A 7 27.37 30.50 1.20
C ALA A 7 27.60 29.35 0.20
N VAL A 8 28.79 29.28 -0.40
CA VAL A 8 29.17 28.16 -1.28
C VAL A 8 29.24 26.83 -0.52
N ALA A 9 29.75 26.84 0.72
CA ALA A 9 29.76 25.64 1.56
C ALA A 9 28.33 25.18 1.92
N ALA A 10 27.43 26.11 2.20
CA ALA A 10 26.02 25.80 2.47
C ALA A 10 25.31 25.21 1.23
N LEU A 11 25.59 25.74 0.04
CA LEU A 11 25.05 25.20 -1.22
C LEU A 11 25.56 23.78 -1.50
N ARG A 12 26.86 23.53 -1.33
CA ARG A 12 27.44 22.18 -1.49
C ARG A 12 26.84 21.18 -0.49
N LYS A 13 26.60 21.60 0.75
CA LYS A 13 25.94 20.77 1.76
C LYS A 13 24.49 20.46 1.36
N LEU A 14 23.76 21.45 0.86
CA LEU A 14 22.39 21.24 0.38
C LEU A 14 22.34 20.25 -0.80
N GLU A 15 23.31 20.33 -1.72
CA GLU A 15 23.43 19.38 -2.82
C GLU A 15 23.74 17.96 -2.31
N SER A 16 24.67 17.80 -1.36
CA SER A 16 24.96 16.49 -0.77
C SER A 16 23.76 15.92 -0.02
N ASP A 17 23.02 16.76 0.71
CA ASP A 17 21.85 16.34 1.47
C ASP A 17 20.72 15.90 0.52
N ARG A 18 20.53 16.59 -0.61
CA ARG A 18 19.57 16.17 -1.65
C ARG A 18 19.92 14.83 -2.27
N LEU A 19 21.19 14.59 -2.58
CA LEU A 19 21.65 13.32 -3.11
C LEU A 19 21.43 12.18 -2.10
N ALA A 20 21.77 12.41 -0.83
CA ALA A 20 21.55 11.43 0.23
C ALA A 20 20.06 11.12 0.45
N LEU A 21 19.18 12.14 0.38
CA LEU A 21 17.73 11.93 0.47
C LEU A 21 17.19 11.14 -0.71
N ALA A 22 17.64 11.42 -1.94
CA ALA A 22 17.23 10.69 -3.12
C ALA A 22 17.64 9.21 -3.04
N GLU A 23 18.86 8.92 -2.58
CA GLU A 23 19.33 7.56 -2.38
C GLU A 23 18.51 6.82 -1.32
N ARG A 24 18.24 7.48 -0.19
CA ARG A 24 17.41 6.91 0.87
C ARG A 24 15.98 6.66 0.41
N GLN A 25 15.41 7.57 -0.37
CA GLN A 25 14.07 7.39 -0.93
C GLN A 25 14.03 6.16 -1.84
N LYS A 26 15.01 6.00 -2.72
CA LYS A 26 15.11 4.83 -3.60
C LYS A 26 15.20 3.53 -2.80
N GLN A 27 16.01 3.48 -1.74
CA GLN A 27 16.12 2.31 -0.88
C GLN A 27 14.78 1.96 -0.19
N LEU A 28 14.05 2.98 0.28
CA LEU A 28 12.74 2.77 0.90
C LEU A 28 11.71 2.29 -0.12
N GLU A 29 11.72 2.80 -1.35
CA GLU A 29 10.84 2.34 -2.43
C GLU A 29 11.13 0.88 -2.81
N GLU A 30 12.41 0.50 -2.88
CA GLU A 30 12.82 -0.88 -3.12
C GLU A 30 12.37 -1.82 -1.99
N GLN A 31 12.54 -1.40 -0.73
CA GLN A 31 12.07 -2.17 0.43
C GLN A 31 10.55 -2.33 0.44
N ALA A 32 9.80 -1.25 0.21
CA ALA A 32 8.35 -1.28 0.14
C ALA A 32 7.86 -2.21 -0.99
N ALA A 33 8.50 -2.19 -2.15
CA ALA A 33 8.18 -3.09 -3.25
C ALA A 33 8.39 -4.56 -2.89
N LEU A 34 9.47 -4.89 -2.15
CA LEU A 34 9.73 -6.25 -1.68
C LEU A 34 8.72 -6.70 -0.63
N GLU A 35 8.36 -5.85 0.32
CA GLU A 35 7.37 -6.15 1.35
C GLU A 35 5.99 -6.40 0.74
N LEU A 36 5.53 -5.51 -0.16
CA LEU A 36 4.27 -5.69 -0.89
C LEU A 36 4.29 -6.96 -1.73
N GLY A 37 5.41 -7.26 -2.39
CA GLY A 37 5.59 -8.51 -3.12
C GLY A 37 5.40 -9.74 -2.23
N ARG A 38 5.98 -9.75 -1.03
CA ARG A 38 5.83 -10.85 -0.06
C ARG A 38 4.39 -11.02 0.43
N ILE A 39 3.65 -9.94 0.61
CA ILE A 39 2.24 -9.97 1.00
C ILE A 39 1.37 -10.56 -0.12
N ILE A 40 1.69 -10.23 -1.37
CA ILE A 40 0.90 -10.63 -2.54
C ILE A 40 1.12 -12.10 -2.92
N LEU A 41 2.33 -12.65 -2.75
CA LEU A 41 2.64 -14.02 -3.17
C LEU A 41 1.78 -15.05 -2.43
N GLY A 42 1.18 -15.98 -3.18
CA GLY A 42 0.33 -17.04 -2.65
C GLY A 42 -1.11 -16.59 -2.36
N THR A 43 -1.47 -15.34 -2.66
CA THR A 43 -2.85 -14.84 -2.50
C THR A 43 -3.69 -14.97 -3.77
N GLY A 44 -3.07 -15.35 -4.89
CA GLY A 44 -3.67 -15.36 -6.22
C GLY A 44 -3.62 -13.99 -6.93
N LEU A 45 -3.34 -12.90 -6.20
CA LEU A 45 -3.17 -11.57 -6.79
C LEU A 45 -1.93 -11.47 -7.69
N GLU A 46 -0.96 -12.37 -7.54
CA GLU A 46 0.20 -12.47 -8.44
C GLU A 46 -0.20 -12.80 -9.89
N THR A 47 -1.39 -13.35 -10.11
CA THR A 47 -1.92 -13.66 -11.45
C THR A 47 -2.58 -12.46 -12.13
N PHE A 48 -2.83 -11.37 -11.38
CA PHE A 48 -3.51 -10.21 -11.91
C PHE A 48 -2.59 -9.44 -12.86
N SER A 49 -3.16 -8.90 -13.94
CA SER A 49 -2.42 -7.95 -14.76
C SER A 49 -2.10 -6.68 -13.97
N LYS A 50 -0.95 -6.05 -14.27
CA LYS A 50 -0.54 -4.77 -13.65
C LYS A 50 -1.65 -3.71 -13.71
N LYS A 51 -2.34 -3.62 -14.86
CA LYS A 51 -3.45 -2.68 -15.08
C LYS A 51 -4.64 -2.98 -14.17
N ALA A 52 -5.04 -4.25 -14.07
CA ALA A 52 -6.15 -4.65 -13.21
C ALA A 52 -5.81 -4.41 -11.73
N LEU A 53 -4.60 -4.76 -11.29
CA LEU A 53 -4.16 -4.54 -9.92
C LEU A 53 -4.13 -3.06 -9.56
N ALA A 54 -3.68 -2.18 -10.47
CA ALA A 54 -3.70 -0.73 -10.26
C ALA A 54 -5.13 -0.18 -10.12
N ILE A 55 -6.07 -0.68 -10.93
CA ILE A 55 -7.48 -0.29 -10.83
C ILE A 55 -8.05 -0.75 -9.48
N VAL A 56 -7.83 -2.01 -9.09
CA VAL A 56 -8.30 -2.54 -7.80
C VAL A 56 -7.72 -1.72 -6.65
N ALA A 57 -6.41 -1.49 -6.62
CA ALA A 57 -5.77 -0.69 -5.58
C ALA A 57 -6.33 0.74 -5.52
N GLY A 58 -6.57 1.37 -6.67
CA GLY A 58 -7.15 2.71 -6.75
C GLY A 58 -8.59 2.78 -6.23
N GLU A 59 -9.43 1.81 -6.59
CA GLU A 59 -10.82 1.77 -6.12
C GLU A 59 -10.94 1.44 -4.63
N LEU A 60 -10.13 0.49 -4.13
CA LEU A 60 -10.08 0.18 -2.69
C LEU A 60 -9.56 1.38 -1.89
N GLY A 61 -8.56 2.10 -2.41
CA GLY A 61 -8.03 3.31 -1.78
C GLY A 61 -9.06 4.43 -1.64
N LYS A 62 -9.93 4.62 -2.64
CA LYS A 62 -11.04 5.59 -2.58
C LYS A 62 -12.10 5.22 -1.54
N LEU A 63 -12.34 3.92 -1.37
CA LEU A 63 -13.36 3.39 -0.46
C LEU A 63 -12.88 3.39 1.01
N GLY A 64 -11.57 3.29 1.21
CA GLY A 64 -10.97 3.11 2.53
C GLY A 64 -10.93 1.64 2.97
N GLU A 65 -10.07 1.34 3.93
CA GLU A 65 -9.74 -0.03 4.33
C GLU A 65 -10.95 -0.81 4.88
N GLU A 66 -11.65 -0.27 5.88
CA GLU A 66 -12.77 -0.98 6.52
C GLU A 66 -13.92 -1.25 5.56
N ALA A 67 -14.27 -0.27 4.72
CA ALA A 67 -15.36 -0.42 3.76
C ALA A 67 -14.98 -1.36 2.61
N SER A 68 -13.70 -1.40 2.23
CA SER A 68 -13.15 -2.38 1.29
C SER A 68 -13.28 -3.81 1.83
N LEU A 69 -12.86 -4.03 3.08
CA LEU A 69 -12.95 -5.34 3.72
C LEU A 69 -14.40 -5.83 3.82
N ARG A 70 -15.33 -4.96 4.24
CA ARG A 70 -16.77 -5.31 4.32
C ARG A 70 -17.36 -5.73 2.97
N ARG A 71 -16.87 -5.16 1.87
CA ARG A 71 -17.39 -5.43 0.52
C ARG A 71 -16.77 -6.68 -0.11
N LEU A 72 -15.51 -6.97 0.20
CA LEU A 72 -14.77 -8.12 -0.33
C LEU A 72 -15.00 -9.39 0.48
N LEU A 73 -15.24 -9.28 1.79
CA LEU A 73 -15.63 -10.41 2.62
C LEU A 73 -17.04 -10.84 2.20
N PRO A 74 -17.26 -12.15 1.95
CA PRO A 74 -18.61 -12.62 1.69
C PRO A 74 -19.51 -12.25 2.88
N PRO A 75 -20.77 -11.86 2.63
CA PRO A 75 -21.71 -11.63 3.72
C PRO A 75 -21.76 -12.91 4.55
N ALA A 76 -21.59 -12.78 5.87
CA ALA A 76 -21.75 -13.89 6.79
C ALA A 76 -23.08 -14.58 6.42
N ARG A 77 -23.00 -15.83 5.94
CA ARG A 77 -24.19 -16.62 5.65
C ARG A 77 -24.97 -16.67 6.96
N SER A 78 -26.08 -15.94 7.06
CA SER A 78 -27.06 -16.21 8.09
C SER A 78 -27.50 -17.64 7.83
N SER A 79 -27.06 -18.56 8.68
CA SER A 79 -27.60 -19.90 8.71
C SER A 79 -29.09 -19.75 9.05
N SER A 80 -29.95 -19.76 8.03
CA SER A 80 -31.37 -19.97 8.18
C SER A 80 -31.57 -21.39 8.69
N ARG A 81 -31.52 -21.56 10.00
CA ARG A 81 -32.10 -22.75 10.65
C ARG A 81 -33.57 -22.42 10.85
N THR A 82 -34.36 -22.63 9.81
CA THR A 82 -35.78 -22.90 9.93
C THR A 82 -35.89 -24.22 10.67
N ASP A 83 -36.05 -24.17 11.99
CA ASP A 83 -36.68 -25.26 12.73
C ASP A 83 -38.18 -25.15 12.48
N GLU A 84 -38.58 -25.69 11.33
CA GLU A 84 -39.95 -26.11 11.08
C GLU A 84 -39.94 -27.62 11.33
N SER A 85 -40.12 -28.01 12.59
CA SER A 85 -40.57 -29.35 12.96
C SER A 85 -41.81 -29.18 13.83
N SER A 86 -42.93 -29.10 13.13
CA SER A 86 -44.22 -29.55 13.62
C SER A 86 -44.07 -30.97 14.17
N GLU A 87 -44.33 -31.17 15.45
CA GLU A 87 -44.78 -32.45 15.99
C GLU A 87 -45.95 -32.19 16.93
N GLU A 88 -46.93 -33.08 16.81
CA GLU A 88 -48.34 -33.03 17.19
C GLU A 88 -48.64 -32.90 18.70
#